data_AF-A0AA39GYZ8-F1
#
_entry.id   AF-A0AA39GYZ8-F1
#
_cell.length_a   1.000
_cell.length_b   1.000
_cell.length_c   1.000
_cell.angle_alpha   90.00
_cell.angle_beta   90.00
_cell.angle_gamma   90.00
#
_symmetry.space_group_name_H-M   'P 1'
#
loop_
_entity.id
_entity.type
_entity.pdbx_description
1 polymer ?
#
loop_
_entity_poly.entity_id
_entity_poly.type
_entity_poly.pdbx_seq_one_letter_code
_entity_poly.pdbx_strand_id
1 'polypeptide(L)'
;MLSDDEGTPLGQNSTYFCRAIDDACAILKSAAHCKPEEMIATYRKEIFSLYEQTHLRKLCHLIENDLRLSIHSHLQLGDRTPSSPTNSRSSGLQALLRISKLRIGTDVLDGARFVEKYLEKTFYNLSAVALYDCHTYSRMRLLAQEKYGLLLCDSRLPFQRIDQGLDIIFVMRNIEMFVSNYNYNLNEQVFFERDSNSRYLNVLGVEHVANSIRTHGLGIMNTTVNFTYQFLKKRFFAFSQFLYDDHIKSQLSKDLRFYRENTENLGKMYPVKRVERFNTEIRKLGVSSDDESFLDRFRVIVTQIGNALGYVRLLKSGAIESNEYASNLLLDGESDEPMKLSLLVEEAGGSQSTCDAAIMFDGRQYHELLVEMFSSEFRNYEKFDHLRNFFMIIPPLTVNFVEHVLASKGRLGKRGTAGKNFTFTDDGFCMGIAIAFCMIFWLK
;
A
#
# COMPACT_ATOMS: atom_id res chain seq x y z
N MET A 1 2.31 40.30 -17.77
CA MET A 1 3.25 41.18 -17.05
C MET A 1 2.44 41.94 -16.03
N LEU A 2 2.74 41.81 -14.74
CA LEU A 2 2.00 42.54 -13.70
C LEU A 2 2.51 43.98 -13.68
N SER A 3 1.61 44.91 -13.93
CA SER A 3 1.80 46.35 -13.77
C SER A 3 1.24 46.79 -12.41
N ASP A 4 1.87 47.78 -11.79
CA ASP A 4 1.25 48.54 -10.69
C ASP A 4 0.06 49.37 -11.21
N ASP A 5 -0.69 50.02 -10.29
CA ASP A 5 -1.87 50.84 -10.63
C ASP A 5 -1.55 51.99 -11.62
N GLU A 6 -0.26 52.29 -11.83
CA GLU A 6 0.26 53.29 -12.78
C GLU A 6 0.77 52.69 -14.10
N GLY A 7 0.68 51.37 -14.31
CA GLY A 7 1.04 50.72 -15.57
C GLY A 7 2.53 50.39 -15.73
N THR A 8 3.34 50.55 -14.70
CA THR A 8 4.78 50.21 -14.68
C THR A 8 4.96 48.72 -14.39
N PRO A 9 5.80 47.98 -15.15
CA PRO A 9 6.05 46.58 -14.85
C PRO A 9 6.71 46.46 -13.47
N LEU A 10 6.06 45.76 -12.52
CA LEU A 10 6.55 45.57 -11.14
C LEU A 10 8.00 45.05 -11.07
N GLY A 11 8.48 44.37 -12.11
CA GLY A 11 9.85 43.85 -12.20
C GLY A 11 10.93 44.88 -12.57
N GLN A 12 10.61 46.03 -13.15
CA GLN A 12 11.61 47.03 -13.55
C GLN A 12 12.11 47.82 -12.34
N ASN A 13 11.20 48.38 -11.54
CA ASN A 13 11.53 49.22 -10.36
C ASN A 13 12.33 48.46 -9.31
N SER A 14 11.98 47.19 -9.04
CA SER A 14 12.73 46.34 -8.12
C SER A 14 14.12 45.97 -8.62
N THR A 15 14.28 45.79 -9.94
CA THR A 15 15.59 45.51 -10.54
C THR A 15 16.49 46.74 -10.47
N TYR A 16 15.93 47.94 -10.68
CA TYR A 16 16.68 49.19 -10.50
C TYR A 16 17.09 49.40 -9.04
N PHE A 17 16.23 49.09 -8.08
CA PHE A 17 16.57 49.11 -6.66
C PHE A 17 17.74 48.16 -6.32
N CYS A 18 17.68 46.90 -6.77
CA CYS A 18 18.77 45.94 -6.56
C CYS A 18 20.09 46.39 -7.22
N ARG A 19 20.03 47.08 -8.38
CA ARG A 19 21.21 47.65 -9.04
C ARG A 19 21.79 48.83 -8.25
N ALA A 20 20.95 49.71 -7.72
CA ALA A 20 21.41 50.83 -6.89
C ALA A 20 22.16 50.35 -5.63
N ILE A 21 21.75 49.21 -5.06
CA ILE A 21 22.46 48.58 -3.94
C ILE A 21 23.87 48.09 -4.35
N ASP A 22 24.02 47.58 -5.58
CA ASP A 22 25.32 47.15 -6.13
C ASP A 22 26.20 48.35 -6.52
N ASP A 23 25.60 49.46 -6.99
CA ASP A 23 26.32 50.70 -7.29
C ASP A 23 27.01 51.30 -6.05
N ALA A 24 26.45 51.07 -4.85
CA ALA A 24 27.12 51.46 -3.60
C ALA A 24 28.49 50.78 -3.45
N CYS A 25 28.70 49.56 -3.99
CA CYS A 25 30.01 48.93 -3.98
C CYS A 25 31.05 49.69 -4.82
N ALA A 26 30.65 50.44 -5.85
CA ALA A 26 31.58 51.28 -6.60
C ALA A 26 32.09 52.46 -5.76
N ILE A 27 31.23 53.02 -4.90
CA ILE A 27 31.56 54.10 -3.97
C ILE A 27 32.44 53.58 -2.82
N LEU A 28 32.13 52.39 -2.29
CA LEU A 28 32.91 51.80 -1.21
C LEU A 28 34.34 51.42 -1.65
N LYS A 29 34.58 51.22 -2.96
CA LYS A 29 35.94 51.01 -3.50
C LYS A 29 36.83 52.26 -3.44
N SER A 30 36.26 53.47 -3.39
CA SER A 30 37.02 54.71 -3.31
C SER A 30 37.31 55.17 -1.88
N ALA A 31 36.88 54.39 -0.87
CA ALA A 31 37.12 54.71 0.52
C ALA A 31 38.62 54.61 0.88
N ALA A 32 39.20 55.70 1.38
CA ALA A 32 40.61 55.78 1.73
C ALA A 32 40.97 55.19 3.10
N HIS A 33 39.97 54.90 3.95
CA HIS A 33 40.15 54.63 5.38
C HIS A 33 40.29 53.14 5.74
N CYS A 34 40.05 52.22 4.80
CA CYS A 34 40.21 50.77 5.01
C CYS A 34 40.43 50.04 3.69
N LYS A 35 40.79 48.76 3.76
CA LYS A 35 40.89 47.92 2.55
C LYS A 35 39.50 47.78 1.92
N PRO A 36 39.35 48.05 0.60
CA PRO A 36 38.06 47.96 -0.09
C PRO A 36 37.34 46.60 0.09
N GLU A 37 38.11 45.51 0.14
CA GLU A 37 37.58 44.15 0.27
C GLU A 37 36.85 43.91 1.60
N GLU A 38 37.42 44.40 2.72
CA GLU A 38 36.84 44.24 4.06
C GLU A 38 35.56 45.09 4.21
N MET A 39 35.56 46.29 3.63
CA MET A 39 34.40 47.19 3.66
C MET A 39 33.24 46.64 2.83
N ILE A 40 33.51 46.15 1.62
CA ILE A 40 32.50 45.52 0.75
C ILE A 40 31.96 44.24 1.38
N ALA A 41 32.80 43.44 2.02
CA ALA A 41 32.36 42.23 2.73
C ALA A 41 31.42 42.56 3.90
N THR A 42 31.72 43.63 4.65
CA THR A 42 30.88 44.08 5.78
C THR A 42 29.54 44.63 5.29
N TYR A 43 29.57 45.52 4.30
CA TYR A 43 28.36 46.05 3.65
C TYR A 43 27.49 44.94 3.06
N ARG A 44 28.10 43.99 2.33
CA ARG A 44 27.40 42.82 1.78
C ARG A 44 26.70 42.02 2.86
N LYS A 45 27.40 41.70 3.96
CA LYS A 45 26.85 40.93 5.08
C LYS A 45 25.67 41.65 5.73
N GLU A 46 25.77 42.96 5.92
CA GLU A 46 24.72 43.78 6.50
C GLU A 46 23.47 43.83 5.61
N ILE A 47 23.64 44.14 4.32
CA ILE A 47 22.53 44.19 3.37
C ILE A 47 21.87 42.83 3.18
N PHE A 48 22.65 41.75 3.05
CA PHE A 48 22.10 40.39 2.96
C PHE A 48 21.33 40.01 4.23
N SER A 49 21.84 40.35 5.42
CA SER A 49 21.13 40.09 6.67
C SER A 49 19.82 40.89 6.77
N LEU A 50 19.85 42.17 6.38
CA LEU A 50 18.67 43.03 6.41
C LEU A 50 17.62 42.52 5.41
N TYR A 51 18.04 42.17 4.20
CA TYR A 51 17.17 41.64 3.15
C TYR A 51 16.56 40.29 3.57
N GLU A 52 17.33 39.43 4.22
CA GLU A 52 16.83 38.16 4.78
C GLU A 52 15.70 38.42 5.80
N GLN A 53 15.96 39.28 6.79
CA GLN A 53 15.04 39.51 7.91
C GLN A 53 13.76 40.24 7.47
N THR A 54 13.87 41.20 6.56
CA THR A 54 12.76 42.09 6.20
C THR A 54 11.91 41.54 5.06
N HIS A 55 12.54 40.92 4.05
CA HIS A 55 11.88 40.48 2.82
C HIS A 55 11.79 38.96 2.72
N LEU A 56 12.92 38.24 2.77
CA LEU A 56 12.92 36.80 2.49
C LEU A 56 12.10 35.99 3.51
N ARG A 57 12.21 36.29 4.81
CA ARG A 57 11.40 35.60 5.83
C ARG A 57 9.90 35.84 5.66
N LYS A 58 9.50 37.06 5.32
CA LYS A 58 8.08 37.36 5.04
C LYS A 58 7.60 36.61 3.81
N LEU A 59 8.42 36.56 2.76
CA LEU A 59 8.12 35.80 1.54
C LEU A 59 7.95 34.31 1.84
N CYS A 60 8.85 33.72 2.63
CA CYS A 60 8.74 32.34 3.10
C CYS A 60 7.39 32.07 3.79
N HIS A 61 7.00 32.89 4.76
CA HIS A 61 5.73 32.73 5.47
C HIS A 61 4.51 32.91 4.57
N LEU A 62 4.55 33.85 3.62
CA LEU A 62 3.46 34.07 2.67
C LEU A 62 3.26 32.85 1.76
N ILE A 63 4.35 32.30 1.23
CA ILE A 63 4.32 31.10 0.37
C ILE A 63 3.85 29.89 1.18
N GLU A 64 4.40 29.68 2.38
CA GLU A 64 3.99 28.58 3.26
C GLU A 64 2.49 28.65 3.60
N ASN A 65 1.98 29.83 3.96
CA ASN A 65 0.57 30.02 4.30
C ASN A 65 -0.33 29.82 3.08
N ASP A 66 0.06 30.34 1.92
CA ASP A 66 -0.69 30.12 0.69
C ASP A 66 -0.75 28.62 0.32
N LEU A 67 0.37 27.89 0.40
CA LEU A 67 0.40 26.44 0.17
C LEU A 67 -0.51 25.69 1.15
N ARG A 68 -0.51 26.06 2.44
CA ARG A 68 -1.40 25.44 3.44
C ARG A 68 -2.87 25.72 3.12
N LEU A 69 -3.21 26.97 2.81
CA LEU A 69 -4.59 27.36 2.48
C LEU A 69 -5.08 26.67 1.21
N SER A 70 -4.24 26.56 0.18
CA SER A 70 -4.57 25.87 -1.05
C SER A 70 -4.85 24.39 -0.81
N ILE A 71 -4.07 23.70 0.04
CA ILE A 71 -4.37 22.31 0.38
C ILE A 71 -5.65 22.19 1.18
N HIS A 72 -5.92 23.06 2.15
CA HIS A 72 -7.13 22.96 2.97
C HIS A 72 -8.38 23.61 2.33
N SER A 73 -8.28 24.07 1.08
CA SER A 73 -9.40 24.70 0.37
C SER A 73 -10.59 23.75 0.16
N HIS A 74 -10.33 22.46 -0.11
CA HIS A 74 -11.37 21.41 -0.23
C HIS A 74 -12.10 21.08 1.09
N LEU A 75 -11.58 21.50 2.25
CA LEU A 75 -12.22 21.31 3.56
C LEU A 75 -13.15 22.48 3.93
N GLN A 76 -13.13 23.60 3.20
CA GLN A 76 -13.99 24.75 3.47
C GLN A 76 -15.32 24.62 2.70
N LEU A 77 -16.33 24.03 3.36
CA LEU A 77 -17.74 23.95 2.95
C LEU A 77 -18.47 25.32 2.99
N GLY A 78 -17.84 26.39 2.48
CA GLY A 78 -18.37 27.76 2.59
C GLY A 78 -18.34 28.53 1.28
N ASP A 79 -19.45 28.50 0.54
CA ASP A 79 -20.02 29.58 -0.28
C ASP A 79 -19.09 30.43 -1.17
N ARG A 80 -18.01 29.84 -1.68
CA ARG A 80 -17.23 30.43 -2.77
C ARG A 80 -17.22 29.44 -3.92
N THR A 81 -17.81 29.86 -5.03
CA THR A 81 -17.68 29.21 -6.34
C THR A 81 -16.25 28.69 -6.53
N PRO A 82 -16.06 27.43 -6.94
CA PRO A 82 -14.74 26.83 -7.08
C PRO A 82 -14.01 27.50 -8.25
N SER A 83 -13.30 28.59 -7.97
CA SER A 83 -12.25 29.05 -8.87
C SER A 83 -11.09 28.08 -8.69
N SER A 84 -10.73 27.34 -9.75
CA SER A 84 -9.60 26.41 -9.79
C SER A 84 -8.44 26.89 -8.89
N PRO A 85 -7.86 26.03 -8.03
CA PRO A 85 -6.79 26.39 -7.10
C PRO A 85 -5.52 26.95 -7.79
N THR A 86 -5.43 26.79 -9.11
CA THR A 86 -4.38 27.35 -9.97
C THR A 86 -4.55 28.85 -10.26
N ASN A 87 -5.79 29.37 -10.24
CA ASN A 87 -6.13 30.68 -10.81
C ASN A 87 -6.34 31.82 -9.80
N SER A 88 -6.24 31.57 -8.50
CA SER A 88 -6.44 32.60 -7.48
C SER A 88 -5.12 32.92 -6.76
N ARG A 89 -4.56 34.12 -7.03
CA ARG A 89 -3.48 34.81 -6.28
C ARG A 89 -2.02 34.35 -6.47
N SER A 90 -1.71 33.40 -7.36
CA SER A 90 -0.35 32.90 -7.62
C SER A 90 0.59 33.90 -8.31
N SER A 91 0.07 34.78 -9.16
CA SER A 91 0.88 35.61 -10.07
C SER A 91 1.81 36.59 -9.33
N GLY A 92 1.37 37.18 -8.21
CA GLY A 92 2.17 38.15 -7.46
C GLY A 92 3.34 37.52 -6.70
N LEU A 93 3.12 36.37 -6.05
CA LEU A 93 4.16 35.65 -5.31
C LEU A 93 5.20 35.02 -6.25
N GLN A 94 4.78 34.51 -7.40
CA GLN A 94 5.71 34.07 -8.47
C GLN A 94 6.58 35.23 -8.96
N ALA A 95 6.01 36.42 -9.16
CA ALA A 95 6.76 37.60 -9.56
C ALA A 95 7.78 38.02 -8.49
N LEU A 96 7.39 38.01 -7.21
CA LEU A 96 8.28 38.32 -6.09
C LEU A 96 9.45 37.32 -5.97
N LEU A 97 9.19 36.03 -6.20
CA LEU A 97 10.25 35.01 -6.25
C LEU A 97 11.26 35.28 -7.37
N ARG A 98 10.80 35.67 -8.57
CA ARG A 98 11.69 36.02 -9.69
C ARG A 98 12.55 37.25 -9.40
N ILE A 99 11.97 38.22 -8.70
CA ILE A 99 12.62 39.49 -8.35
C ILE A 99 13.60 39.32 -7.18
N SER A 100 13.47 38.26 -6.38
CA SER A 100 14.21 38.07 -5.13
C SER A 100 15.70 37.71 -5.26
N LYS A 101 16.30 37.88 -6.45
CA LYS A 101 17.73 37.66 -6.69
C LYS A 101 18.52 38.95 -6.46
N LEU A 102 19.28 39.00 -5.38
CA LEU A 102 20.12 40.16 -5.04
C LEU A 102 21.59 39.82 -5.31
N ARG A 103 22.26 40.64 -6.10
CA ARG A 103 23.70 40.52 -6.40
C ARG A 103 24.44 41.69 -5.79
N ILE A 104 25.50 41.41 -5.05
CA ILE A 104 26.42 42.42 -4.50
C ILE A 104 27.85 41.98 -4.82
N GLY A 105 28.42 42.56 -5.89
CA GLY A 105 29.71 42.14 -6.44
C GLY A 105 29.70 40.73 -7.03
N THR A 106 30.45 39.81 -6.42
CA THR A 106 30.59 38.40 -6.85
C THR A 106 29.51 37.50 -6.30
N ASP A 107 28.88 37.86 -5.18
CA ASP A 107 27.98 36.99 -4.46
C ASP A 107 26.54 37.27 -4.86
N VAL A 108 25.76 36.19 -4.99
CA VAL A 108 24.36 36.23 -5.37
C VAL A 108 23.54 35.55 -4.29
N LEU A 109 22.59 36.28 -3.73
CA LEU A 109 21.56 35.75 -2.85
C LEU A 109 20.33 35.43 -3.71
N ASP A 110 20.07 34.14 -3.90
CA ASP A 110 18.89 33.66 -4.64
C ASP A 110 17.73 33.41 -3.68
N GLY A 111 16.74 34.29 -3.69
CA GLY A 111 15.57 34.16 -2.82
C GLY A 111 14.74 32.90 -3.10
N ALA A 112 14.74 32.37 -4.33
CA ALA A 112 14.05 31.09 -4.61
C ALA A 112 14.70 29.94 -3.84
N ARG A 113 16.04 29.84 -3.87
CA ARG A 113 16.79 28.85 -3.08
C ARG A 113 16.64 29.04 -1.57
N PHE A 114 16.52 30.29 -1.13
CA PHE A 114 16.28 30.58 0.28
C PHE A 114 14.91 30.05 0.73
N VAL A 115 13.86 30.28 -0.07
CA VAL A 115 12.52 29.76 0.18
C VAL A 115 12.50 28.24 0.11
N GLU A 116 13.16 27.63 -0.89
CA GLU A 116 13.29 26.18 -1.01
C GLU A 116 13.86 25.57 0.29
N LYS A 117 15.01 26.06 0.73
CA LYS A 117 15.67 25.60 1.96
C LYS A 117 14.81 25.80 3.21
N TYR A 118 14.07 26.91 3.28
CA TYR A 118 13.15 27.17 4.39
C TYR A 118 12.00 26.15 4.42
N LEU A 119 11.35 25.93 3.27
CA LEU A 119 10.23 25.00 3.16
C LEU A 119 10.68 23.55 3.39
N GLU A 120 11.82 23.14 2.83
CA GLU A 120 12.41 21.82 3.06
C GLU A 120 12.65 21.55 4.55
N LYS A 121 13.31 22.48 5.24
CA LYS A 121 13.59 22.37 6.68
C LYS A 121 12.30 22.31 7.50
N THR A 122 11.33 23.15 7.15
CA THR A 122 10.05 23.25 7.85
C THR A 122 9.23 21.97 7.66
N PHE A 123 9.06 21.52 6.42
CA PHE A 123 8.31 20.32 6.10
C PHE A 123 8.97 19.06 6.68
N TYR A 124 10.29 18.96 6.63
CA TYR A 124 11.02 17.86 7.26
C TYR A 124 10.81 17.82 8.78
N ASN A 125 10.99 18.95 9.47
CA ASN A 125 10.84 19.02 10.92
C ASN A 125 9.40 18.72 11.36
N LEU A 126 8.41 19.27 10.66
CA LEU A 126 7.00 19.02 10.98
C LEU A 126 6.62 17.56 10.71
N SER A 127 7.09 16.98 9.60
CA SER A 127 6.91 15.55 9.30
C SER A 127 7.60 14.65 10.33
N ALA A 128 8.77 15.05 10.84
CA ALA A 128 9.50 14.29 11.86
C ALA A 128 8.79 14.32 13.24
N VAL A 129 8.06 15.40 13.55
CA VAL A 129 7.24 15.50 14.77
C VAL A 129 5.95 14.68 14.64
N ALA A 130 5.30 14.73 13.48
CA ALA A 130 4.06 14.05 13.19
C ALA A 130 4.14 13.30 11.86
N LEU A 131 4.55 12.02 11.91
CA LEU A 131 4.75 11.21 10.70
C LEU A 131 3.46 11.02 9.89
N TYR A 132 2.28 11.10 10.50
CA TYR A 132 1.00 11.00 9.79
C TYR A 132 0.73 12.21 8.86
N ASP A 133 1.34 13.37 9.12
CA ASP A 133 1.19 14.58 8.29
C ASP A 133 2.11 14.57 7.05
N CYS A 134 2.95 13.55 6.88
CA CYS A 134 3.89 13.46 5.76
C CYS A 134 3.18 13.54 4.39
N HIS A 135 1.94 13.08 4.30
CA HIS A 135 1.12 13.15 3.09
C HIS A 135 0.75 14.60 2.74
N THR A 136 0.32 15.38 3.74
CA THR A 136 -0.02 16.80 3.58
C THR A 136 1.19 17.57 3.09
N TYR A 137 2.35 17.38 3.69
CA TYR A 137 3.58 18.04 3.27
C TYR A 137 4.08 17.56 1.90
N SER A 138 3.86 16.29 1.54
CA SER A 138 4.15 15.78 0.20
C SER A 138 3.33 16.49 -0.88
N ARG A 139 2.03 16.69 -0.62
CA ARG A 139 1.16 17.49 -1.49
C ARG A 139 1.60 18.95 -1.56
N MET A 140 2.00 19.56 -0.44
CA MET A 140 2.51 20.94 -0.42
C MET A 140 3.74 21.11 -1.31
N ARG A 141 4.61 20.09 -1.37
CA ARG A 141 5.81 20.13 -2.21
C ARG A 141 5.47 20.17 -3.69
N LEU A 142 4.55 19.32 -4.14
CA LEU A 142 4.16 19.29 -5.55
C LEU A 142 3.41 20.56 -5.95
N LEU A 143 2.53 21.04 -5.07
CA LEU A 143 1.87 22.32 -5.27
C LEU A 143 2.88 23.48 -5.34
N ALA A 144 3.96 23.45 -4.54
CA ALA A 144 5.02 24.46 -4.62
C ALA A 144 5.78 24.42 -5.96
N GLN A 145 6.00 23.23 -6.51
CA GLN A 145 6.60 23.07 -7.83
C GLN A 145 5.67 23.59 -8.93
N GLU A 146 4.39 23.21 -8.90
CA GLU A 146 3.41 23.62 -9.90
C GLU A 146 3.11 25.13 -9.84
N LYS A 147 2.84 25.65 -8.63
CA LYS A 147 2.42 27.04 -8.41
C LYS A 147 3.58 28.02 -8.41
N TYR A 148 4.80 27.62 -8.06
CA TYR A 148 5.91 28.56 -7.90
C TYR A 148 7.19 28.16 -8.65
N GLY A 149 7.26 26.96 -9.22
CA GLY A 149 8.48 26.43 -9.81
C GLY A 149 9.58 26.15 -8.78
N LEU A 150 9.24 26.03 -7.50
CA LEU A 150 10.19 25.72 -6.43
C LEU A 150 10.50 24.23 -6.42
N LEU A 151 11.78 23.88 -6.43
CA LEU A 151 12.23 22.49 -6.42
C LEU A 151 12.59 22.09 -5.00
N LEU A 152 11.67 21.41 -4.33
CA LEU A 152 11.84 20.94 -2.97
C LEU A 152 12.28 19.46 -2.95
N CYS A 153 13.27 19.14 -2.13
CA CYS A 153 13.68 17.77 -1.89
C CYS A 153 12.58 16.96 -1.17
N ASP A 154 12.45 15.69 -1.53
CA ASP A 154 11.68 14.74 -0.74
C ASP A 154 12.37 14.52 0.61
N SER A 155 11.59 14.60 1.68
CA SER A 155 12.01 14.36 3.06
C SER A 155 12.52 12.93 3.26
N ARG A 156 12.14 11.97 2.38
CA ARG A 156 12.51 10.54 2.45
C ARG A 156 12.33 9.92 3.85
N LEU A 157 11.48 10.53 4.67
CA LEU A 157 11.14 10.00 5.96
C LEU A 157 10.25 8.78 5.73
N PRO A 158 10.47 7.67 6.45
CA PRO A 158 9.59 6.52 6.34
C PRO A 158 8.17 6.97 6.69
N PHE A 159 7.17 6.52 5.91
CA PHE A 159 5.73 6.79 6.10
C PHE A 159 5.15 6.19 7.39
N GLN A 160 5.97 5.93 8.41
CA GLN A 160 5.61 5.17 9.59
C GLN A 160 4.54 5.92 10.40
N ARG A 161 3.28 5.48 10.28
CA ARG A 161 2.38 5.51 11.42
C ARG A 161 3.05 4.69 12.53
N ILE A 162 2.90 5.10 13.78
CA ILE A 162 3.51 4.49 14.98
C ILE A 162 3.17 2.99 15.12
N ASP A 163 2.17 2.50 14.37
CA ASP A 163 1.85 1.09 14.26
C ASP A 163 2.90 0.36 13.41
N GLN A 164 3.92 -0.18 14.09
CA GLN A 164 4.93 -1.06 13.51
C GLN A 164 4.29 -2.42 13.16
N GLY A 165 3.44 -2.45 12.14
CA GLY A 165 2.90 -3.70 11.61
C GLY A 165 3.95 -4.50 10.83
N LEU A 166 3.56 -5.71 10.43
CA LEU A 166 4.41 -6.65 9.68
C LEU A 166 4.79 -6.10 8.30
N ASP A 167 6.10 -6.13 7.97
CA ASP A 167 6.59 -5.83 6.63
C ASP A 167 6.33 -7.02 5.68
N ILE A 168 5.82 -6.75 4.48
CA ILE A 168 5.67 -7.72 3.38
C ILE A 168 6.96 -8.53 3.16
N ILE A 169 8.15 -7.91 3.21
CA ILE A 169 9.40 -8.63 2.96
C ILE A 169 9.64 -9.71 4.03
N PHE A 170 9.31 -9.40 5.29
CA PHE A 170 9.39 -10.37 6.38
C PHE A 170 8.38 -11.50 6.19
N VAL A 171 7.14 -11.17 5.81
CA VAL A 171 6.09 -12.15 5.53
C VAL A 171 6.47 -13.05 4.34
N MET A 172 6.99 -12.47 3.26
CA MET A 172 7.45 -13.18 2.07
C MET A 172 8.53 -14.22 2.42
N ARG A 173 9.54 -13.82 3.20
CA ARG A 173 10.63 -14.72 3.62
C ARG A 173 10.15 -15.85 4.53
N ASN A 174 9.08 -15.62 5.29
CA ASN A 174 8.54 -16.54 6.29
C ASN A 174 7.10 -17.00 5.96
N ILE A 175 6.76 -17.12 4.67
CA ILE A 175 5.39 -17.37 4.22
C ILE A 175 4.79 -18.65 4.86
N GLU A 176 5.62 -19.68 5.06
CA GLU A 176 5.21 -20.94 5.70
C GLU A 176 4.77 -20.76 7.16
N MET A 177 5.45 -19.88 7.91
CA MET A 177 5.09 -19.54 9.28
C MET A 177 3.87 -18.62 9.31
N PHE A 178 3.82 -17.63 8.41
CA PHE A 178 2.72 -16.68 8.32
C PHE A 178 1.37 -17.36 8.08
N VAL A 179 1.24 -18.18 7.04
CA VAL A 179 -0.02 -18.88 6.71
C VAL A 179 -0.46 -19.90 7.75
N SER A 180 0.46 -20.34 8.62
CA SER A 180 0.20 -21.29 9.72
C SER A 180 -0.21 -20.58 11.01
N ASN A 181 0.37 -19.41 11.27
CA ASN A 181 0.20 -18.68 12.53
C ASN A 181 -0.80 -17.52 12.43
N TYR A 182 -1.30 -17.20 11.24
CA TYR A 182 -2.26 -16.13 11.02
C TYR A 182 -3.58 -16.66 10.48
N ASN A 183 -4.66 -16.00 10.88
CA ASN A 183 -6.01 -16.24 10.39
C ASN A 183 -6.43 -15.11 9.45
N TYR A 184 -6.95 -15.48 8.29
CA TYR A 184 -7.51 -14.53 7.35
C TYR A 184 -8.97 -14.20 7.67
N ASN A 185 -9.30 -12.91 7.70
CA ASN A 185 -10.66 -12.38 7.66
C ASN A 185 -10.93 -11.84 6.25
N LEU A 186 -11.85 -12.48 5.52
CA LEU A 186 -12.18 -12.14 4.15
C LEU A 186 -12.91 -10.79 4.05
N ASN A 187 -13.73 -10.45 5.04
CA ASN A 187 -14.59 -9.25 5.01
C ASN A 187 -13.76 -7.98 5.16
N GLU A 188 -12.88 -7.95 6.16
CA GLU A 188 -12.02 -6.80 6.42
C GLU A 188 -10.74 -6.82 5.58
N GLN A 189 -10.43 -7.96 4.95
CA GLN A 189 -9.14 -8.23 4.28
C GLN A 189 -7.95 -8.02 5.23
N VAL A 190 -8.05 -8.62 6.42
CA VAL A 190 -7.04 -8.49 7.48
C VAL A 190 -6.61 -9.88 7.96
N PHE A 191 -5.33 -10.01 8.28
CA PHE A 191 -4.77 -11.17 8.97
C PHE A 191 -4.54 -10.87 10.43
N PHE A 192 -4.98 -11.78 11.29
CA PHE A 192 -4.76 -11.74 12.73
C PHE A 192 -3.84 -12.86 13.16
N GLU A 193 -2.84 -12.54 13.98
CA GLU A 193 -1.99 -13.55 14.62
C GLU A 193 -2.80 -14.44 15.56
N ARG A 194 -2.59 -15.77 15.49
CA ARG A 194 -3.34 -16.79 16.26
C ARG A 194 -2.99 -16.79 17.74
N ASP A 195 -1.72 -16.57 18.05
CA ASP A 195 -1.18 -16.56 19.39
C ASP A 195 0.07 -15.69 19.43
N SER A 196 0.27 -14.98 20.53
CA SER A 196 1.43 -14.12 20.75
C SER A 196 1.88 -14.20 22.19
N ASN A 197 3.19 -14.13 22.39
CA ASN A 197 3.76 -13.93 23.73
C ASN A 197 3.52 -12.50 24.24
N SER A 198 3.09 -11.59 23.36
CA SER A 198 2.75 -10.21 23.69
C SER A 198 1.32 -10.11 24.23
N ARG A 199 1.01 -9.00 24.90
CA ARG A 199 -0.37 -8.63 25.27
C ARG A 199 -1.23 -8.28 24.05
N TYR A 200 -0.59 -8.01 22.92
CA TYR A 200 -1.23 -7.61 21.66
C TYR A 200 -0.94 -8.65 20.57
N LEU A 201 -1.91 -8.86 19.68
CA LEU A 201 -1.74 -9.69 18.50
C LEU A 201 -1.30 -8.83 17.33
N ASN A 202 -0.39 -9.35 16.51
CA ASN A 202 -0.01 -8.67 15.28
C ASN A 202 -1.15 -8.72 14.25
N VAL A 203 -1.32 -7.62 13.52
CA VAL A 203 -2.32 -7.45 12.48
C VAL A 203 -1.64 -7.06 11.18
N LEU A 204 -2.02 -7.70 10.07
CA LEU A 204 -1.58 -7.33 8.73
C LEU A 204 -2.80 -7.01 7.87
N GLY A 205 -2.85 -5.79 7.36
CA GLY A 205 -3.97 -5.27 6.57
C GLY A 205 -3.49 -4.55 5.31
N VAL A 206 -4.43 -3.97 4.57
CA VAL A 206 -4.17 -3.32 3.28
C VAL A 206 -3.17 -2.16 3.44
N GLU A 207 -3.35 -1.33 4.48
CA GLU A 207 -2.48 -0.19 4.76
C GLU A 207 -1.01 -0.58 4.97
N HIS A 208 -0.77 -1.69 5.68
CA HIS A 208 0.57 -2.23 5.94
C HIS A 208 1.25 -2.63 4.63
N VAL A 209 0.49 -3.26 3.73
CA VAL A 209 0.98 -3.65 2.42
C VAL A 209 1.30 -2.41 1.58
N ALA A 210 0.39 -1.42 1.54
CA ALA A 210 0.60 -0.18 0.83
C ALA A 210 1.88 0.54 1.32
N ASN A 211 2.13 0.57 2.63
CA ASN A 211 3.34 1.15 3.22
C ASN A 211 4.62 0.40 2.83
N SER A 212 4.60 -0.94 2.83
CA SER A 212 5.74 -1.74 2.34
C SER A 212 6.02 -1.48 0.86
N ILE A 213 4.99 -1.34 0.01
CA ILE A 213 5.14 -1.00 -1.41
C ILE A 213 5.74 0.40 -1.57
N ARG A 214 5.28 1.39 -0.80
CA ARG A 214 5.84 2.76 -0.80
C ARG A 214 7.31 2.79 -0.38
N THR A 215 7.70 1.91 0.55
CA THR A 215 9.07 1.87 1.09
C THR A 215 10.05 1.14 0.18
N HIS A 216 9.67 -0.04 -0.30
CA HIS A 216 10.58 -0.93 -1.04
C HIS A 216 10.34 -0.94 -2.56
N GLY A 217 9.29 -0.25 -3.01
CA GLY A 217 8.88 -0.19 -4.41
C GLY A 217 8.07 -1.41 -4.86
N LEU A 218 7.42 -1.27 -6.01
CA LEU A 218 6.52 -2.27 -6.59
C LEU A 218 7.20 -3.61 -6.92
N GLY A 219 8.52 -3.61 -7.13
CA GLY A 219 9.29 -4.81 -7.47
C GLY A 219 9.12 -5.95 -6.47
N ILE A 220 8.85 -5.64 -5.19
CA ILE A 220 8.62 -6.66 -4.16
C ILE A 220 7.38 -7.50 -4.43
N MET A 221 6.38 -6.99 -5.16
CA MET A 221 5.12 -7.69 -5.40
C MET A 221 5.32 -8.92 -6.26
N ASN A 222 6.01 -8.80 -7.39
CA ASN A 222 6.25 -9.92 -8.30
C ASN A 222 7.02 -11.05 -7.59
N THR A 223 8.04 -10.66 -6.81
CA THR A 223 8.82 -11.61 -6.01
C THR A 223 7.94 -12.26 -4.94
N THR A 224 7.11 -11.50 -4.24
CA THR A 224 6.20 -12.03 -3.20
C THR A 224 5.16 -13.00 -3.76
N VAL A 225 4.56 -12.67 -4.90
CA VAL A 225 3.64 -13.56 -5.61
C VAL A 225 4.36 -14.84 -6.06
N ASN A 226 5.60 -14.75 -6.53
CA ASN A 226 6.40 -15.93 -6.89
C ASN A 226 6.72 -16.83 -5.68
N PHE A 227 7.11 -16.26 -4.53
CA PHE A 227 7.29 -17.04 -3.29
C PHE A 227 5.98 -17.70 -2.85
N THR A 228 4.87 -16.99 -2.97
CA THR A 228 3.54 -17.53 -2.66
C THR A 228 3.15 -18.66 -3.63
N TYR A 229 3.47 -18.53 -4.92
CA TYR A 229 3.29 -19.58 -5.92
C TYR A 229 4.11 -20.83 -5.58
N GLN A 230 5.37 -20.68 -5.21
CA GLN A 230 6.23 -21.81 -4.80
C GLN A 230 5.67 -22.50 -3.55
N PHE A 231 5.20 -21.73 -2.58
CA PHE A 231 4.51 -22.27 -1.40
C PHE A 231 3.24 -23.06 -1.78
N LEU A 232 2.38 -22.46 -2.60
CA LEU A 232 1.15 -23.08 -3.09
C LEU A 232 1.45 -24.39 -3.83
N LYS A 233 2.48 -24.42 -4.68
CA LYS A 233 2.90 -25.64 -5.39
C LYS A 233 3.22 -26.79 -4.42
N LYS A 234 3.96 -26.53 -3.34
CA LYS A 234 4.25 -27.54 -2.30
C LYS A 234 2.99 -27.99 -1.58
N ARG A 235 2.10 -27.06 -1.21
CA ARG A 235 0.85 -27.39 -0.49
C ARG A 235 -0.15 -28.12 -1.35
N PHE A 236 -0.29 -27.75 -2.63
CA PHE A 236 -1.12 -28.46 -3.58
C PHE A 236 -0.59 -29.85 -3.91
N PHE A 237 0.72 -30.06 -3.90
CA PHE A 237 1.29 -31.40 -3.97
C PHE A 237 0.86 -32.25 -2.77
N ALA A 238 0.96 -31.74 -1.54
CA ALA A 238 0.49 -32.44 -0.34
C ALA A 238 -1.04 -32.68 -0.36
N PHE A 239 -1.81 -31.70 -0.84
CA PHE A 239 -3.26 -31.83 -1.06
C PHE A 239 -3.59 -32.96 -2.04
N SER A 240 -2.87 -33.04 -3.15
CA SER A 240 -3.03 -34.10 -4.15
C SER A 240 -2.64 -35.46 -3.60
N GLN A 241 -1.53 -35.55 -2.86
CA GLN A 241 -1.09 -36.80 -2.22
C GLN A 241 -2.13 -37.31 -1.21
N PHE A 242 -2.73 -36.43 -0.43
CA PHE A 242 -3.79 -36.80 0.52
C PHE A 242 -4.98 -37.45 -0.17
N LEU A 243 -5.44 -36.89 -1.30
CA LEU A 243 -6.56 -37.44 -2.07
C LEU A 243 -6.18 -38.70 -2.87
N TYR A 244 -4.88 -38.92 -3.11
CA TYR A 244 -4.38 -40.12 -3.79
C TYR A 244 -4.26 -41.33 -2.86
N ASP A 245 -4.14 -41.10 -1.54
CA ASP A 245 -4.05 -42.16 -0.53
C ASP A 245 -5.17 -43.20 -0.68
N ASP A 246 -4.82 -44.49 -0.66
CA ASP A 246 -5.74 -45.59 -0.95
C ASP A 246 -6.90 -45.67 0.06
N HIS A 247 -6.67 -45.33 1.33
CA HIS A 247 -7.73 -45.33 2.34
C HIS A 247 -8.73 -44.20 2.07
N ILE A 248 -8.23 -42.99 1.77
CA ILE A 248 -9.08 -41.84 1.44
C ILE A 248 -9.83 -42.07 0.13
N LYS A 249 -9.12 -42.48 -0.93
CA LYS A 249 -9.67 -42.72 -2.27
C LYS A 249 -10.73 -43.83 -2.25
N SER A 250 -10.49 -44.92 -1.54
CA SER A 250 -11.46 -46.02 -1.43
C SER A 250 -12.72 -45.59 -0.69
N GLN A 251 -12.59 -44.81 0.39
CA GLN A 251 -13.73 -44.29 1.12
C GLN A 251 -14.54 -43.28 0.30
N LEU A 252 -13.89 -42.34 -0.38
CA LEU A 252 -14.54 -41.40 -1.31
C LEU A 252 -15.26 -42.13 -2.44
N SER A 253 -14.68 -43.22 -2.95
CA SER A 253 -15.29 -44.03 -4.02
C SER A 253 -16.55 -44.77 -3.54
N LYS A 254 -16.55 -45.32 -2.31
CA LYS A 254 -17.74 -45.91 -1.69
C LYS A 254 -18.84 -44.87 -1.50
N ASP A 255 -18.45 -43.66 -1.13
CA ASP A 255 -19.40 -42.59 -0.91
C ASP A 255 -20.01 -42.07 -2.21
N LEU A 256 -19.18 -41.92 -3.24
CA LEU A 256 -19.60 -41.56 -4.59
C LEU A 256 -20.59 -42.56 -5.19
N ARG A 257 -20.36 -43.87 -5.05
CA ARG A 257 -21.26 -44.92 -5.59
C ARG A 257 -22.66 -44.80 -5.02
N PHE A 258 -22.77 -44.77 -3.70
CA PHE A 258 -24.07 -44.60 -3.03
C PHE A 258 -24.71 -43.25 -3.34
N TYR A 259 -23.94 -42.16 -3.45
CA TYR A 259 -24.50 -40.87 -3.84
C TYR A 259 -25.15 -40.96 -5.21
N ARG A 260 -24.46 -41.55 -6.19
CA ARG A 260 -25.00 -41.78 -7.54
C ARG A 260 -26.26 -42.63 -7.53
N GLU A 261 -26.26 -43.74 -6.79
CA GLU A 261 -27.41 -44.66 -6.66
C GLU A 261 -28.64 -44.03 -6.00
N ASN A 262 -28.45 -43.03 -5.12
CA ASN A 262 -29.53 -42.43 -4.33
C ASN A 262 -29.77 -40.94 -4.66
N THR A 263 -29.23 -40.44 -5.77
CA THR A 263 -29.23 -39.00 -6.11
C THR A 263 -30.65 -38.40 -6.13
N GLU A 264 -31.60 -39.10 -6.75
CA GLU A 264 -32.98 -38.64 -6.90
C GLU A 264 -33.73 -38.66 -5.56
N ASN A 265 -33.57 -39.74 -4.79
CA ASN A 265 -34.20 -39.91 -3.48
C ASN A 265 -33.67 -38.90 -2.45
N LEU A 266 -32.42 -38.46 -2.60
CA LEU A 266 -31.78 -37.51 -1.68
C LEU A 266 -31.98 -36.05 -2.08
N GLY A 267 -32.69 -35.77 -3.18
CA GLY A 267 -32.83 -34.39 -3.69
C GLY A 267 -31.49 -33.72 -3.98
N LYS A 268 -30.48 -34.49 -4.42
CA LYS A 268 -29.09 -34.05 -4.62
C LYS A 268 -28.38 -33.54 -3.35
N MET A 269 -28.87 -33.89 -2.15
CA MET A 269 -28.22 -33.56 -0.88
C MET A 269 -27.30 -34.69 -0.40
N TYR A 270 -26.24 -34.33 0.33
CA TYR A 270 -25.37 -35.30 0.96
C TYR A 270 -25.84 -35.60 2.40
N PRO A 271 -26.14 -36.85 2.80
CA PRO A 271 -26.68 -37.16 4.13
C PRO A 271 -25.70 -36.88 5.28
N VAL A 272 -26.15 -36.15 6.31
CA VAL A 272 -25.33 -35.81 7.50
C VAL A 272 -24.81 -37.04 8.24
N LYS A 273 -25.65 -38.07 8.45
CA LYS A 273 -25.25 -39.33 9.11
C LYS A 273 -24.06 -40.01 8.41
N ARG A 274 -23.89 -39.77 7.11
CA ARG A 274 -22.81 -40.37 6.33
C ARG A 274 -21.52 -39.57 6.43
N VAL A 275 -21.63 -38.25 6.54
CA VAL A 275 -20.52 -37.37 6.92
C VAL A 275 -19.93 -37.79 8.27
N GLU A 276 -20.78 -37.99 9.29
CA GLU A 276 -20.33 -38.42 10.61
C GLU A 276 -19.60 -39.77 10.58
N ARG A 277 -20.14 -40.73 9.81
CA ARG A 277 -19.49 -42.02 9.57
C ARG A 277 -18.13 -41.85 8.90
N PHE A 278 -18.04 -41.03 7.85
CA PHE A 278 -16.78 -40.76 7.16
C PHE A 278 -15.72 -40.21 8.11
N ASN A 279 -16.06 -39.20 8.91
CA ASN A 279 -15.14 -38.62 9.90
C ASN A 279 -14.70 -39.67 10.94
N THR A 280 -15.62 -40.52 11.40
CA THR A 280 -15.33 -41.58 12.35
C THR A 280 -14.40 -42.65 11.75
N GLU A 281 -14.64 -43.07 10.51
CA GLU A 281 -13.80 -44.06 9.81
C GLU A 281 -12.39 -43.50 9.54
N ILE A 282 -12.26 -42.24 9.14
CA ILE A 282 -10.95 -41.63 8.95
C ILE A 282 -10.20 -41.49 10.28
N ARG A 283 -10.89 -41.15 11.37
CA ARG A 283 -10.25 -41.06 12.69
C ARG A 283 -9.71 -42.41 13.17
N LYS A 284 -10.32 -43.53 12.77
CA LYS A 284 -9.82 -44.89 13.07
C LYS A 284 -8.51 -45.24 12.35
N LEU A 285 -8.21 -44.58 11.22
CA LEU A 285 -6.98 -44.84 10.45
C LEU A 285 -5.72 -44.36 11.21
N GLY A 286 -5.88 -43.45 12.15
CA GLY A 286 -4.80 -42.97 13.00
C GLY A 286 -5.01 -41.53 13.44
N VAL A 287 -4.47 -41.23 14.62
CA VAL A 287 -4.47 -39.90 15.22
C VAL A 287 -3.03 -39.54 15.57
N SER A 288 -2.65 -38.29 15.32
CA SER A 288 -1.34 -37.73 15.68
C SER A 288 -1.10 -37.74 17.18
N SER A 289 0.14 -37.47 17.62
CA SER A 289 0.49 -37.20 19.01
C SER A 289 -0.35 -36.08 19.65
N ASP A 290 -0.85 -35.15 18.84
CA ASP A 290 -1.64 -33.99 19.25
C ASP A 290 -3.16 -34.19 19.14
N ASP A 291 -3.64 -35.44 19.09
CA ASP A 291 -5.06 -35.82 18.88
C ASP A 291 -5.66 -35.32 17.54
N GLU A 292 -4.82 -34.94 16.57
CA GLU A 292 -5.26 -34.53 15.23
C GLU A 292 -5.47 -35.73 14.31
N SER A 293 -6.67 -35.83 13.72
CA SER A 293 -6.96 -36.82 12.68
C SER A 293 -6.31 -36.46 11.34
N PHE A 294 -6.26 -37.43 10.42
CA PHE A 294 -5.86 -37.17 9.03
C PHE A 294 -6.72 -36.08 8.37
N LEU A 295 -8.01 -36.01 8.70
CA LEU A 295 -8.91 -34.99 8.16
C LEU A 295 -8.62 -33.60 8.73
N ASP A 296 -8.21 -33.52 10.01
CA ASP A 296 -7.77 -32.25 10.62
C ASP A 296 -6.51 -31.71 9.93
N ARG A 297 -5.54 -32.59 9.64
CA ARG A 297 -4.35 -32.22 8.89
C ARG A 297 -4.70 -31.71 7.48
N PHE A 298 -5.66 -32.36 6.81
CA PHE A 298 -6.14 -31.91 5.51
C PHE A 298 -6.85 -30.55 5.59
N ARG A 299 -7.69 -30.32 6.61
CA ARG A 299 -8.30 -29.01 6.89
C ARG A 299 -7.24 -27.93 7.03
N VAL A 300 -6.16 -28.19 7.78
CA VAL A 300 -5.04 -27.25 7.94
C VAL A 300 -4.36 -26.95 6.61
N ILE A 301 -4.12 -27.96 5.76
CA ILE A 301 -3.55 -27.75 4.41
C ILE A 301 -4.47 -26.84 3.58
N VAL A 302 -5.77 -27.12 3.55
CA VAL A 302 -6.76 -26.31 2.79
C VAL A 302 -6.81 -24.87 3.32
N THR A 303 -6.75 -24.71 4.64
CA THR A 303 -6.72 -23.39 5.29
C THR A 303 -5.46 -22.62 4.93
N GLN A 304 -4.28 -23.26 4.95
CA GLN A 304 -3.02 -22.64 4.56
C GLN A 304 -3.01 -22.23 3.08
N ILE A 305 -3.60 -23.03 2.19
CA ILE A 305 -3.78 -22.68 0.77
C ILE A 305 -4.65 -21.43 0.65
N GLY A 306 -5.79 -21.38 1.33
CA GLY A 306 -6.65 -20.20 1.30
C GLY A 306 -6.05 -18.97 1.95
N ASN A 307 -5.30 -19.10 3.05
CA ASN A 307 -4.54 -18.01 3.66
C ASN A 307 -3.49 -17.45 2.68
N ALA A 308 -2.76 -18.30 1.95
CA ALA A 308 -1.82 -17.86 0.91
C ALA A 308 -2.53 -17.12 -0.23
N LEU A 309 -3.70 -17.58 -0.66
CA LEU A 309 -4.50 -16.92 -1.70
C LEU A 309 -5.11 -15.59 -1.21
N GLY A 310 -5.54 -15.54 0.05
CA GLY A 310 -5.98 -14.33 0.74
C GLY A 310 -4.86 -13.31 0.86
N TYR A 311 -3.62 -13.77 1.06
CA TYR A 311 -2.45 -12.90 1.06
C TYR A 311 -2.18 -12.29 -0.31
N VAL A 312 -2.28 -13.05 -1.41
CA VAL A 312 -2.17 -12.49 -2.77
C VAL A 312 -3.28 -11.47 -3.04
N ARG A 313 -4.50 -11.73 -2.55
CA ARG A 313 -5.60 -10.77 -2.62
C ARG A 313 -5.27 -9.49 -1.85
N LEU A 314 -4.72 -9.62 -0.64
CA LEU A 314 -4.28 -8.47 0.17
C LEU A 314 -3.20 -7.64 -0.52
N LEU A 315 -2.21 -8.31 -1.14
CA LEU A 315 -1.17 -7.66 -1.93
C LEU A 315 -1.76 -6.83 -3.09
N LYS A 316 -2.77 -7.37 -3.78
CA LYS A 316 -3.48 -6.64 -4.84
C LYS A 316 -4.18 -5.39 -4.29
N SER A 317 -4.91 -5.52 -3.18
CA SER A 317 -5.60 -4.39 -2.55
C SER A 317 -4.62 -3.31 -2.11
N GLY A 318 -3.47 -3.67 -1.51
CA GLY A 318 -2.47 -2.70 -1.08
C GLY A 318 -1.75 -2.01 -2.25
N ALA A 319 -1.64 -2.68 -3.40
CA ALA A 319 -1.15 -2.05 -4.62
C ALA A 319 -2.11 -0.98 -5.14
N ILE A 320 -3.40 -1.29 -5.15
CA ILE A 320 -4.46 -0.35 -5.54
C ILE A 320 -4.49 0.86 -4.59
N GLU A 321 -4.40 0.65 -3.27
CA GLU A 321 -4.36 1.75 -2.30
C GLU A 321 -3.09 2.61 -2.46
N SER A 322 -1.95 1.98 -2.75
CA SER A 322 -0.73 2.72 -3.07
C SER A 322 -0.86 3.53 -4.36
N ASN A 323 -1.64 3.04 -5.32
CA ASN A 323 -1.91 3.70 -6.59
C ASN A 323 -2.88 4.87 -6.43
N GLU A 324 -3.98 4.67 -5.71
CA GLU A 324 -4.97 5.70 -5.39
C GLU A 324 -4.30 6.92 -4.75
N TYR A 325 -3.34 6.68 -3.86
CA TYR A 325 -2.52 7.76 -3.31
C TYR A 325 -1.75 8.54 -4.39
N ALA A 326 -1.15 7.87 -5.37
CA ALA A 326 -0.43 8.50 -6.46
C ALA A 326 -1.39 9.24 -7.43
N SER A 327 -2.56 8.67 -7.72
CA SER A 327 -3.58 9.31 -8.57
C SER A 327 -4.18 10.56 -7.91
N ASN A 328 -4.51 10.50 -6.61
CA ASN A 328 -4.99 11.66 -5.83
C ASN A 328 -3.95 12.78 -5.69
N LEU A 329 -2.69 12.47 -5.97
CA LEU A 329 -1.61 13.45 -6.01
C LEU A 329 -1.58 14.22 -7.35
N LEU A 330 -2.10 13.61 -8.42
CA LEU A 330 -2.08 14.11 -9.78
C LEU A 330 -3.41 14.76 -10.21
N LEU A 331 -4.52 14.41 -9.55
CA LEU A 331 -5.85 14.88 -9.90
C LEU A 331 -6.45 15.73 -8.75
N ASP A 332 -6.89 16.95 -9.06
CA ASP A 332 -7.86 17.67 -8.23
C ASP A 332 -9.15 16.83 -8.24
N GLY A 333 -9.63 16.44 -7.05
CA GLY A 333 -10.62 15.37 -6.84
C GLY A 333 -12.04 15.64 -7.36
N GLU A 334 -12.20 15.92 -8.65
CA GLU A 334 -13.50 16.15 -9.29
C GLU A 334 -14.06 14.92 -10.05
N SER A 335 -13.31 13.81 -10.15
CA SER A 335 -13.81 12.58 -10.79
C SER A 335 -14.24 11.53 -9.76
N ASP A 336 -15.54 11.21 -9.72
CA ASP A 336 -16.11 10.13 -8.90
C ASP A 336 -15.67 8.72 -9.35
N GLU A 337 -15.03 8.59 -10.52
CA GLU A 337 -14.49 7.32 -11.00
C GLU A 337 -13.00 7.16 -10.66
N PRO A 338 -12.58 6.01 -10.09
CA PRO A 338 -11.18 5.72 -9.85
C PRO A 338 -10.46 5.58 -11.20
N MET A 339 -9.80 6.65 -11.63
CA MET A 339 -9.05 6.67 -12.88
C MET A 339 -7.82 5.77 -12.75
N LYS A 340 -7.67 4.84 -13.70
CA LYS A 340 -6.52 3.93 -13.76
C LYS A 340 -5.26 4.71 -14.10
N LEU A 341 -4.18 4.47 -13.36
CA LEU A 341 -2.90 5.11 -13.61
C LEU A 341 -2.38 4.76 -15.01
N SER A 342 -2.67 3.57 -15.52
CA SER A 342 -2.29 3.17 -16.86
C SER A 342 -2.84 4.11 -17.93
N LEU A 343 -4.09 4.56 -17.78
CA LEU A 343 -4.74 5.46 -18.74
C LEU A 343 -4.12 6.86 -18.69
N LEU A 344 -3.87 7.38 -17.47
CA LEU A 344 -3.21 8.67 -17.28
C LEU A 344 -1.81 8.71 -17.89
N VAL A 345 -1.04 7.64 -17.71
CA VAL A 345 0.33 7.53 -18.25
C VAL A 345 0.32 7.41 -19.77
N GLU A 346 -0.66 6.68 -20.33
CA GLU A 346 -0.82 6.55 -21.78
C GLU A 346 -1.23 7.89 -22.42
N GLU A 347 -2.19 8.60 -21.83
CA GLU A 347 -2.61 9.94 -22.26
C GLU A 347 -1.48 10.97 -22.17
N ALA A 348 -0.62 10.86 -21.16
CA ALA A 348 0.56 11.72 -20.99
C ALA A 348 1.71 11.38 -21.97
N GLY A 349 1.58 10.36 -22.81
CA GLY A 349 2.61 9.94 -23.75
C GLY A 349 3.81 9.24 -23.07
N GLY A 350 3.56 8.54 -21.97
CA GLY A 350 4.57 7.77 -21.26
C GLY A 350 5.23 6.70 -22.14
N SER A 351 6.48 6.35 -21.84
CA SER A 351 7.15 5.24 -22.52
C SER A 351 6.43 3.92 -22.26
N GLN A 352 6.57 2.94 -23.17
CA GLN A 352 5.98 1.60 -22.98
C GLN A 352 6.32 0.99 -21.62
N SER A 353 7.57 1.14 -21.16
CA SER A 353 8.01 0.68 -19.84
C SER A 353 7.28 1.35 -18.67
N THR A 354 6.87 2.61 -18.84
CA THR A 354 6.12 3.37 -17.83
C THR A 354 4.65 2.94 -17.83
N CYS A 355 4.06 2.72 -19.01
CA CYS A 355 2.71 2.15 -19.13
C CYS A 355 2.63 0.73 -18.52
N ASP A 356 3.63 -0.12 -18.79
CA ASP A 356 3.69 -1.47 -18.22
C ASP A 356 3.79 -1.45 -16.68
N ALA A 357 4.54 -0.50 -16.13
CA ALA A 357 4.63 -0.29 -14.69
C ALA A 357 3.31 0.22 -14.10
N ALA A 358 2.63 1.14 -14.80
CA ALA A 358 1.32 1.66 -14.39
C ALA A 358 0.23 0.57 -14.40
N ILE A 359 0.24 -0.33 -15.38
CA ILE A 359 -0.63 -1.52 -15.41
C ILE A 359 -0.37 -2.43 -14.20
N MET A 360 0.87 -2.53 -13.72
CA MET A 360 1.15 -3.25 -12.49
C MET A 360 0.57 -2.55 -11.25
N PHE A 361 0.57 -1.21 -11.22
CA PHE A 361 -0.04 -0.39 -10.16
C PHE A 361 -1.57 -0.50 -10.11
N ASP A 362 -2.24 -0.62 -11.25
CA ASP A 362 -3.69 -0.82 -11.33
C ASP A 362 -4.15 -2.22 -10.86
N GLY A 363 -3.22 -3.02 -10.33
CA GLY A 363 -3.51 -4.29 -9.72
C GLY A 363 -3.66 -5.39 -10.77
N ARG A 364 -2.53 -5.79 -11.38
CA ARG A 364 -2.42 -7.02 -12.18
C ARG A 364 -3.24 -8.13 -11.52
N GLN A 365 -3.96 -8.91 -12.32
CA GLN A 365 -4.79 -10.01 -11.84
C GLN A 365 -3.92 -11.21 -11.40
N TYR A 366 -2.99 -11.02 -10.46
CA TYR A 366 -2.12 -12.07 -9.91
C TYR A 366 -2.93 -13.25 -9.41
N HIS A 367 -4.09 -12.98 -8.82
CA HIS A 367 -5.03 -14.01 -8.39
C HIS A 367 -5.52 -14.87 -9.57
N GLU A 368 -5.96 -14.25 -10.66
CA GLU A 368 -6.48 -14.97 -11.83
C GLU A 368 -5.38 -15.76 -12.53
N LEU A 369 -4.17 -15.17 -12.65
CA LEU A 369 -3.01 -15.84 -13.21
C LEU A 369 -2.60 -17.08 -12.40
N LEU A 370 -2.61 -17.01 -11.07
CA LEU A 370 -2.36 -18.18 -10.22
C LEU A 370 -3.44 -19.25 -10.39
N VAL A 371 -4.71 -18.84 -10.41
CA VAL A 371 -5.84 -19.76 -10.61
C VAL A 371 -5.72 -20.47 -11.96
N GLU A 372 -5.41 -19.74 -13.03
CA GLU A 372 -5.26 -20.28 -14.38
C GLU A 372 -4.11 -21.29 -14.47
N MET A 373 -2.92 -20.95 -13.93
CA MET A 373 -1.76 -21.84 -13.95
C MET A 373 -2.00 -23.16 -13.19
N PHE A 374 -2.59 -23.10 -11.99
CA PHE A 374 -2.89 -24.32 -11.24
C PHE A 374 -4.05 -25.11 -11.86
N SER A 375 -5.04 -24.40 -12.40
CA SER A 375 -6.17 -25.01 -13.09
C SER A 375 -5.73 -25.80 -14.32
N SER A 376 -4.77 -25.31 -15.11
CA SER A 376 -4.25 -26.06 -16.25
C SER A 376 -3.56 -27.35 -15.85
N GLU A 377 -2.85 -27.36 -14.71
CA GLU A 377 -2.14 -28.55 -14.22
C GLU A 377 -3.12 -29.57 -13.61
N PHE A 378 -4.07 -29.16 -12.76
CA PHE A 378 -5.01 -30.10 -12.12
C PHE A 378 -5.99 -30.75 -13.09
N ARG A 379 -6.22 -30.13 -14.25
CA ARG A 379 -7.06 -30.70 -15.32
C ARG A 379 -6.31 -31.68 -16.21
N ASN A 380 -5.02 -31.91 -15.98
CA ASN A 380 -4.34 -33.04 -16.56
C ASN A 380 -4.85 -34.35 -15.93
N TYR A 381 -5.98 -34.84 -16.43
CA TYR A 381 -6.69 -35.99 -15.88
C TYR A 381 -5.93 -37.31 -16.02
N GLU A 382 -4.90 -37.39 -16.87
CA GLU A 382 -4.03 -38.57 -16.91
C GLU A 382 -3.20 -38.68 -15.62
N LYS A 383 -2.83 -37.54 -15.03
CA LYS A 383 -1.98 -37.46 -13.84
C LYS A 383 -2.78 -37.23 -12.55
N PHE A 384 -3.94 -36.58 -12.63
CA PHE A 384 -4.71 -36.10 -11.47
C PHE A 384 -6.17 -36.60 -11.43
N ASP A 385 -6.46 -37.79 -11.98
CA ASP A 385 -7.83 -38.36 -12.00
C ASP A 385 -8.48 -38.44 -10.61
N HIS A 386 -7.70 -38.69 -9.55
CA HIS A 386 -8.19 -38.74 -8.16
C HIS A 386 -8.80 -37.42 -7.68
N LEU A 387 -8.41 -36.28 -8.25
CA LEU A 387 -8.97 -34.96 -7.89
C LEU A 387 -10.44 -34.82 -8.32
N ARG A 388 -10.93 -35.63 -9.27
CA ARG A 388 -12.34 -35.61 -9.68
C ARG A 388 -13.29 -35.95 -8.54
N ASN A 389 -12.82 -36.67 -7.53
CA ASN A 389 -13.62 -37.03 -6.36
C ASN A 389 -13.54 -35.99 -5.25
N PHE A 390 -12.80 -34.88 -5.43
CA PHE A 390 -12.62 -33.85 -4.40
C PHE A 390 -13.95 -33.31 -3.87
N PHE A 391 -14.95 -33.09 -4.73
CA PHE A 391 -16.25 -32.57 -4.29
C PHE A 391 -16.96 -33.45 -3.25
N MET A 392 -16.64 -34.75 -3.19
CA MET A 392 -17.20 -35.68 -2.19
C MET A 392 -16.59 -35.52 -0.80
N ILE A 393 -15.37 -34.96 -0.68
CA ILE A 393 -14.74 -34.72 0.63
C ILE A 393 -15.20 -33.40 1.27
N ILE A 394 -15.79 -32.49 0.49
CA ILE A 394 -16.19 -31.17 0.97
C ILE A 394 -17.19 -31.24 2.14
N PRO A 395 -18.28 -32.04 2.09
CA PRO A 395 -19.21 -32.10 3.21
C PRO A 395 -18.57 -32.64 4.50
N PRO A 396 -17.81 -33.76 4.48
CA PRO A 396 -17.06 -34.21 5.66
C PRO A 396 -16.09 -33.19 6.23
N LEU A 397 -15.35 -32.53 5.35
CA LEU A 397 -14.38 -31.51 5.73
C LEU A 397 -15.07 -30.27 6.33
N THR A 398 -16.25 -29.91 5.84
CA THR A 398 -17.05 -28.78 6.36
C THR A 398 -17.54 -29.06 7.79
N VAL A 399 -18.03 -30.27 8.06
CA VAL A 399 -18.44 -30.64 9.43
C VAL A 399 -17.23 -30.64 10.37
N ASN A 400 -16.10 -31.20 9.94
CA ASN A 400 -14.85 -31.16 10.70
C ASN A 400 -14.39 -29.70 10.99
N PHE A 401 -14.53 -28.79 10.03
CA PHE A 401 -14.24 -27.37 10.23
C PHE A 401 -15.19 -26.72 11.25
N VAL A 402 -16.49 -26.96 11.15
CA VAL A 402 -17.48 -26.41 12.10
C VAL A 402 -17.21 -26.91 13.53
N GLU A 403 -16.92 -28.20 13.70
CA GLU A 403 -16.53 -28.77 15.00
C GLU A 403 -15.27 -28.11 15.56
N HIS A 404 -14.26 -27.87 14.72
CA HIS A 404 -13.05 -27.16 15.10
C HIS A 404 -13.32 -25.72 15.54
N VAL A 405 -14.09 -24.95 14.77
CA VAL A 405 -14.44 -23.56 15.11
C VAL A 405 -15.24 -23.50 16.41
N LEU A 406 -16.18 -24.42 16.63
CA LEU A 406 -16.93 -24.53 17.89
C LEU A 406 -16.01 -24.88 19.07
N ALA A 407 -15.07 -25.80 18.88
CA ALA A 407 -14.08 -26.15 19.90
C ALA A 407 -13.16 -24.97 20.23
N SER A 408 -12.72 -24.20 19.23
CA SER A 408 -11.95 -22.97 19.40
C SER A 408 -12.75 -21.91 20.15
N LYS A 409 -14.02 -21.70 19.79
CA LYS A 409 -14.94 -20.80 20.51
C LYS A 409 -15.14 -21.22 21.97
N GLY A 410 -15.26 -22.52 22.26
CA GLY A 410 -15.37 -23.01 23.63
C GLY A 410 -14.12 -22.82 24.49
N ARG A 411 -12.96 -22.57 23.86
CA ARG A 411 -11.68 -22.24 24.53
C ARG A 411 -11.54 -20.74 24.80
N LEU A 412 -12.19 -19.89 23.98
CA LEU A 412 -12.27 -18.44 24.18
C LEU A 412 -13.08 -18.15 25.46
N GLY A 413 -12.38 -17.87 26.56
CA GLY A 413 -12.99 -17.52 27.86
C GLY A 413 -12.51 -18.36 29.05
N LYS A 414 -11.76 -19.45 28.85
CA LYS A 414 -11.17 -20.23 29.95
C LYS A 414 -9.80 -19.65 30.32
N ARG A 415 -9.60 -19.26 31.60
CA ARG A 415 -8.28 -18.86 32.11
C ARG A 415 -7.33 -20.08 32.10
N GLY A 416 -6.13 -19.92 31.55
CA GLY A 416 -5.08 -20.96 31.54
C GLY A 416 -4.79 -21.64 30.18
N THR A 417 -5.33 -21.14 29.08
CA THR A 417 -5.04 -21.61 27.70
C THR A 417 -3.92 -20.82 27.01
N ALA A 418 -2.90 -20.37 27.75
CA ALA A 418 -1.69 -19.80 27.14
C ALA A 418 -1.03 -20.86 26.24
N GLY A 419 -0.73 -20.53 24.98
CA GLY A 419 -0.11 -21.46 24.02
C GLY A 419 -1.07 -22.31 23.18
N LYS A 420 -2.37 -22.04 23.16
CA LYS A 420 -3.34 -22.78 22.32
C LYS A 420 -3.99 -21.84 21.30
N ASN A 421 -3.78 -22.13 20.01
CA ASN A 421 -4.31 -21.40 18.84
C ASN A 421 -5.74 -20.89 19.07
N PHE A 422 -5.90 -19.59 19.27
CA PHE A 422 -7.21 -18.96 19.34
C PHE A 422 -7.64 -18.61 17.90
N THR A 423 -8.82 -19.07 17.51
CA THR A 423 -9.38 -18.83 16.17
C THR A 423 -10.67 -18.04 16.34
N PHE A 424 -10.62 -16.73 16.10
CA PHE A 424 -11.79 -15.84 16.07
C PHE A 424 -12.41 -15.79 14.67
N THR A 425 -11.57 -15.77 13.64
CA THR A 425 -11.91 -15.86 12.21
C THR A 425 -11.04 -16.94 11.58
N ASP A 426 -11.53 -17.65 10.57
CA ASP A 426 -10.74 -18.66 9.84
C ASP A 426 -11.26 -18.83 8.39
N ASP A 427 -11.39 -17.71 7.68
CA ASP A 427 -11.98 -17.69 6.34
C ASP A 427 -11.04 -18.27 5.28
N GLY A 428 -9.77 -18.51 5.64
CA GLY A 428 -8.80 -19.24 4.83
C GLY A 428 -9.30 -20.62 4.44
N PHE A 429 -10.03 -21.32 5.33
CA PHE A 429 -10.62 -22.61 4.99
C PHE A 429 -11.65 -22.49 3.85
N CYS A 430 -12.61 -21.58 3.99
CA CYS A 430 -13.67 -21.35 3.01
C CYS A 430 -13.09 -20.91 1.66
N MET A 431 -12.12 -20.00 1.68
CA MET A 431 -11.42 -19.53 0.49
C MET A 431 -10.63 -20.66 -0.18
N GLY A 432 -9.96 -21.50 0.60
CA GLY A 432 -9.20 -22.65 0.12
C GLY A 432 -10.09 -23.68 -0.59
N ILE A 433 -11.23 -24.04 0.00
CA ILE A 433 -12.21 -24.95 -0.62
C ILE A 433 -12.75 -24.36 -1.92
N ALA A 434 -13.23 -23.11 -1.87
CA ALA A 434 -13.87 -22.48 -3.02
C ALA A 434 -12.92 -22.41 -4.21
N ILE A 435 -11.68 -21.97 -3.99
CA ILE A 435 -10.70 -21.82 -5.06
C ILE A 435 -10.21 -23.19 -5.56
N ALA A 436 -9.94 -24.15 -4.67
CA ALA A 436 -9.57 -25.50 -5.09
C ALA A 436 -10.68 -26.15 -5.94
N PHE A 437 -11.93 -25.99 -5.52
CA PHE A 437 -13.09 -26.45 -6.29
C PHE A 437 -13.15 -25.77 -7.67
N CYS A 438 -12.99 -24.45 -7.73
CA CYS A 438 -12.97 -23.72 -9.01
C CYS A 438 -11.83 -24.16 -9.93
N MET A 439 -10.62 -24.34 -9.41
CA MET A 439 -9.46 -24.80 -10.20
C MET A 439 -9.72 -26.19 -10.82
N ILE A 440 -10.33 -27.10 -10.05
CA ILE A 440 -10.60 -28.47 -10.49
C ILE A 440 -11.79 -28.53 -11.46
N PHE A 441 -12.87 -27.79 -11.23
CA PHE A 441 -14.16 -28.01 -11.92
C PHE A 441 -14.67 -26.85 -12.80
N TRP A 442 -14.24 -25.60 -12.62
CA TRP A 442 -14.91 -24.46 -13.25
C TRP A 442 -14.30 -24.02 -14.60
N LEU A 443 -15.02 -24.23 -15.70
CA LEU A 443 -14.71 -23.64 -17.01
C LEU A 443 -15.01 -22.13 -17.04
N LYS A 444 -14.06 -21.34 -17.56
CA LYS A 444 -14.39 -20.05 -18.19
C LYS A 444 -15.14 -20.32 -19.49
#